data_AF-F3KIL1-F1
#
_entry.id   AF-F3KIL1-F1
#
_cell.length_a   1.000
_cell.length_b   1.000
_cell.length_c   1.000
_cell.angle_alpha   90.00
_cell.angle_beta   90.00
_cell.angle_gamma   90.00
#
_symmetry.space_group_name_H-M   'P 1'
#
loop_
_entity.id
_entity.type
_entity.pdbx_description
1 polymer ?
#
loop_
_entity_poly.entity_id
_entity_poly.type
_entity_poly.pdbx_seq_one_letter_code
_entity_poly.pdbx_strand_id
1 'polypeptide(L)'
;MTKLGVIDLEILHLGIKNDKSFNEKDIENSQLKKLGVGRILDSLASLKDRKLIDLNKDGSFSVTDLARQILWGQQIPLQVKILRLLEIKSCSLETISDFLKISETKISEEVEKLRKNQFVLMSPLRQESKIIKMYEILPEGIEKIKEIEKSGLQENSFEKKSKDEIFDLVDEVINQIKESSDIHKEKMVSKLEEIKAKLNSF
;
A
#
# COMPACT_ATOMS: atom_id res chain seq x y z
N MET A 1 -6.52 -10.51 -0.58
CA MET A 1 -5.19 -11.05 -0.18
C MET A 1 -5.29 -11.85 1.11
N THR A 2 -4.34 -12.77 1.37
CA THR A 2 -4.15 -13.35 2.72
C THR A 2 -3.77 -12.20 3.66
N LYS A 3 -4.68 -11.80 4.56
CA LYS A 3 -4.46 -10.63 5.42
C LYS A 3 -3.36 -10.95 6.43
N LEU A 4 -2.24 -10.25 6.35
CA LEU A 4 -1.12 -10.39 7.29
C LEU A 4 -1.42 -9.59 8.56
N GLY A 5 -1.18 -10.19 9.72
CA GLY A 5 -1.08 -9.45 10.97
C GLY A 5 0.27 -8.72 11.10
N VAL A 6 0.38 -7.85 12.11
CA VAL A 6 1.67 -7.18 12.42
C VAL A 6 2.75 -8.21 12.76
N ILE A 7 2.44 -9.22 13.57
CA ILE A 7 3.41 -10.28 13.94
C ILE A 7 3.82 -11.09 12.72
N ASP A 8 2.86 -11.48 11.88
CA ASP A 8 3.12 -12.18 10.63
C ASP A 8 4.14 -11.41 9.77
N LEU A 9 3.92 -10.10 9.60
CA LEU A 9 4.76 -9.24 8.79
C LEU A 9 6.18 -9.13 9.37
N GLU A 10 6.32 -8.96 10.68
CA GLU A 10 7.63 -8.89 11.35
C GLU A 10 8.40 -10.22 11.25
N ILE A 11 7.72 -11.38 11.37
CA ILE A 11 8.33 -12.70 11.17
C ILE A 11 8.83 -12.85 9.73
N LEU A 12 8.00 -12.52 8.75
CA LEU A 12 8.39 -12.61 7.34
C LEU A 12 9.56 -11.67 7.03
N HIS A 13 9.54 -10.44 7.57
CA HIS A 13 10.64 -9.49 7.39
C HIS A 13 11.94 -9.98 8.01
N LEU A 14 11.92 -10.60 9.19
CA LEU A 14 13.09 -11.23 9.79
C LEU A 14 13.71 -12.26 8.83
N GLY A 15 12.89 -13.14 8.26
CA GLY A 15 13.36 -14.10 7.27
C GLY A 15 13.93 -13.43 6.01
N ILE A 16 13.27 -12.39 5.49
CA ILE A 16 13.76 -11.64 4.32
C ILE A 16 15.08 -10.93 4.60
N LYS A 17 15.30 -10.46 5.83
CA LYS A 17 16.57 -9.85 6.26
C LYS A 17 17.71 -10.86 6.28
N ASN A 18 17.43 -12.09 6.71
CA ASN A 18 18.39 -13.19 6.86
C ASN A 18 18.39 -14.14 5.65
N ASP A 19 18.45 -13.59 4.43
CA ASP A 19 18.53 -14.36 3.19
C ASP A 19 17.46 -15.47 3.02
N LYS A 20 16.24 -15.16 3.48
CA LYS A 20 15.02 -15.98 3.41
C LYS A 20 14.93 -17.11 4.44
N SER A 21 15.85 -17.22 5.39
CA SER A 21 15.77 -18.21 6.48
C SER A 21 15.97 -17.56 7.84
N PHE A 22 15.33 -18.12 8.87
CA PHE A 22 15.50 -17.67 10.24
C PHE A 22 15.26 -18.81 11.22
N ASN A 23 15.79 -18.70 12.43
CA ASN A 23 15.61 -19.67 13.50
C ASN A 23 15.22 -18.98 14.82
N GLU A 24 15.10 -19.77 15.90
CA GLU A 24 14.76 -19.27 17.23
C GLU A 24 15.70 -18.17 17.73
N LYS A 25 17.02 -18.32 17.52
CA LYS A 25 18.00 -17.30 17.94
C LYS A 25 17.81 -15.98 17.19
N ASP A 26 17.40 -16.03 15.93
CA ASP A 26 17.08 -14.82 15.17
C ASP A 26 15.86 -14.11 15.76
N ILE A 27 14.84 -14.86 16.16
CA ILE A 27 13.63 -14.33 16.82
C ILE A 27 14.00 -13.67 18.15
N GLU A 28 14.78 -14.36 18.99
CA GLU A 28 15.26 -13.87 20.29
C GLU A 28 16.13 -12.60 20.19
N ASN A 29 16.84 -12.42 19.09
CA ASN A 29 17.68 -11.26 18.84
C ASN A 29 16.94 -10.10 18.13
N SER A 30 15.67 -10.31 17.75
CA SER A 30 14.86 -9.31 17.04
C SER A 30 13.89 -8.55 17.96
N GLN A 31 13.10 -7.64 17.39
CA GLN A 31 12.01 -6.98 18.12
C GLN A 31 10.86 -7.93 18.46
N LEU A 32 10.76 -9.08 17.78
CA LEU A 32 9.71 -10.08 18.02
C LEU A 32 9.73 -10.62 19.45
N LYS A 33 10.90 -10.68 20.11
CA LYS A 33 11.02 -11.16 21.50
C LYS A 33 10.10 -10.43 22.49
N LYS A 34 9.72 -9.18 22.19
CA LYS A 34 8.83 -8.36 23.02
C LYS A 34 7.35 -8.67 22.83
N LEU A 35 6.98 -9.46 21.82
CA LEU A 35 5.59 -9.71 21.42
C LEU A 35 4.97 -10.93 22.11
N GLY A 36 5.75 -11.67 22.90
CA GLY A 36 5.31 -12.82 23.70
C GLY A 36 5.36 -14.14 22.92
N VAL A 37 5.91 -15.18 23.57
CA VAL A 37 6.20 -16.48 22.94
C VAL A 37 4.96 -17.13 22.32
N GLY A 38 3.84 -17.19 23.04
CA GLY A 38 2.61 -17.80 22.54
C GLY A 38 2.11 -17.18 21.24
N ARG A 39 2.12 -15.84 21.14
CA ARG A 39 1.66 -15.12 19.93
C ARG A 39 2.59 -15.36 18.73
N ILE A 40 3.89 -15.50 18.99
CA ILE A 40 4.86 -15.84 17.94
C ILE A 40 4.60 -17.26 17.44
N LEU A 41 4.41 -18.23 18.34
CA LEU A 41 4.12 -19.63 17.97
C LEU A 41 2.81 -19.74 17.19
N ASP A 42 1.75 -19.06 17.62
CA ASP A 42 0.47 -19.02 16.89
C ASP A 42 0.64 -18.43 15.48
N SER A 43 1.44 -17.37 15.35
CA SER A 43 1.73 -16.73 14.07
C SER A 43 2.59 -17.63 13.17
N LEU A 44 3.60 -18.33 13.72
CA LEU A 44 4.41 -19.29 12.97
C LEU A 44 3.56 -20.47 12.47
N ALA A 45 2.68 -21.01 13.30
CA ALA A 45 1.74 -22.06 12.90
C ALA A 45 0.81 -21.58 11.77
N SER A 46 0.20 -20.41 11.94
CA SER A 46 -0.67 -19.78 10.93
C SER A 46 0.06 -19.52 9.60
N LEU A 47 1.27 -18.97 9.65
CA LEU A 47 2.09 -18.71 8.47
C LEU A 47 2.45 -20.01 7.73
N LYS A 48 2.79 -21.07 8.47
CA LYS A 48 3.08 -22.39 7.91
C LYS A 48 1.85 -23.00 7.26
N ASP A 49 0.70 -22.98 7.92
CA ASP A 49 -0.55 -23.53 7.39
C ASP A 49 -1.00 -22.80 6.11
N ARG A 50 -0.73 -21.48 6.03
CA ARG A 50 -0.93 -20.64 4.85
C ARG A 50 0.16 -20.78 3.78
N LYS A 51 1.16 -21.65 3.98
CA LYS A 51 2.30 -21.89 3.07
C LYS A 51 3.15 -20.64 2.81
N LEU A 52 3.25 -19.77 3.80
CA LEU A 52 4.07 -18.54 3.74
C LEU A 52 5.47 -18.75 4.32
N ILE A 53 5.62 -19.76 5.17
CA ILE A 53 6.91 -20.26 5.61
C ILE A 53 6.93 -21.79 5.54
N ASP A 54 8.11 -22.35 5.38
CA ASP A 54 8.40 -23.78 5.51
C ASP A 54 9.23 -24.03 6.77
N LEU A 55 8.99 -25.16 7.43
CA LEU A 55 9.84 -25.67 8.52
C LEU A 55 10.86 -26.65 7.95
N ASN A 56 12.14 -26.30 8.06
CA ASN A 56 13.25 -27.10 7.58
C ASN A 56 13.57 -28.25 8.55
N LYS A 57 14.34 -29.24 8.05
CA LYS A 57 14.73 -30.43 8.83
C LYS A 57 15.61 -30.11 10.04
N ASP A 58 16.34 -29.00 9.99
CA ASP A 58 17.21 -28.53 11.06
C ASP A 58 16.48 -27.67 12.12
N GLY A 59 15.15 -27.51 11.99
CA GLY A 59 14.33 -26.69 12.88
C GLY A 59 14.32 -25.19 12.54
N SER A 60 15.03 -24.76 11.49
CA SER A 60 14.91 -23.40 10.96
C SER A 60 13.65 -23.24 10.11
N PHE A 61 13.27 -21.99 9.84
CA PHE A 61 12.19 -21.64 8.95
C PHE A 61 12.73 -21.01 7.65
N SER A 62 11.97 -21.13 6.57
CA SER A 62 12.26 -20.45 5.30
C SER A 62 11.03 -19.72 4.77
N VAL A 63 11.22 -18.48 4.32
CA VAL A 63 10.16 -17.66 3.72
C VAL A 63 9.91 -18.14 2.29
N THR A 64 8.67 -18.53 1.99
CA THR A 64 8.31 -19.07 0.67
C THR A 64 8.25 -17.99 -0.40
N ASP A 65 8.35 -18.40 -1.65
CA ASP A 65 8.18 -17.51 -2.81
C ASP A 65 6.81 -16.84 -2.82
N LEU A 66 5.77 -17.56 -2.38
CA LEU A 66 4.42 -17.04 -2.21
C LEU A 66 4.42 -15.85 -1.25
N ALA A 67 5.06 -15.97 -0.07
CA ALA A 67 5.16 -14.88 0.88
C ALA A 67 5.92 -13.68 0.32
N ARG A 68 7.00 -13.90 -0.45
CA ARG A 68 7.74 -12.82 -1.11
C ARG A 68 6.86 -12.05 -2.10
N GLN A 69 6.02 -12.75 -2.84
CA GLN A 69 5.13 -12.14 -3.83
C GLN A 69 4.02 -11.29 -3.20
N ILE A 70 3.78 -11.37 -1.89
CA ILE A 70 2.78 -10.54 -1.20
C ILE A 70 3.25 -9.08 -1.11
N LEU A 71 4.50 -8.84 -0.68
CA LEU A 71 5.02 -7.49 -0.41
C LEU A 71 6.30 -7.15 -1.18
N TRP A 72 7.18 -8.12 -1.42
CA TRP A 72 8.52 -7.90 -1.98
C TRP A 72 8.66 -8.26 -3.47
N GLY A 73 7.59 -8.73 -4.12
CA GLY A 73 7.63 -9.09 -5.55
C GLY A 73 8.10 -7.93 -6.42
N GLN A 74 9.05 -8.17 -7.34
CA GLN A 74 9.61 -7.12 -8.20
C GLN A 74 8.57 -6.53 -9.15
N GLN A 75 7.58 -7.32 -9.55
CA GLN A 75 6.44 -6.91 -10.37
C GLN A 75 5.45 -5.99 -9.64
N ILE A 76 5.53 -5.90 -8.32
CA ILE A 76 4.62 -5.04 -7.54
C ILE A 76 5.19 -3.62 -7.54
N PRO A 77 4.43 -2.61 -8.01
CA PRO A 77 4.84 -1.22 -7.96
C PRO A 77 5.11 -0.75 -6.53
N LEU A 78 6.05 0.16 -6.38
CA LEU A 78 6.49 0.63 -5.07
C LEU A 78 5.35 1.24 -4.25
N GLN A 79 4.45 1.98 -4.91
CA GLN A 79 3.26 2.58 -4.29
C GLN A 79 2.37 1.52 -3.63
N VAL A 80 2.14 0.40 -4.33
CA VAL A 80 1.35 -0.73 -3.82
C VAL A 80 2.05 -1.38 -2.63
N LYS A 81 3.38 -1.54 -2.68
CA LYS A 81 4.16 -2.09 -1.57
C LYS A 81 4.04 -1.21 -0.31
N ILE A 82 4.16 0.11 -0.47
CA ILE A 82 4.02 1.06 0.62
C ILE A 82 2.60 0.98 1.21
N LEU A 83 1.56 1.03 0.37
CA LEU A 83 0.18 0.96 0.86
C LEU A 83 -0.12 -0.36 1.57
N ARG A 84 0.31 -1.51 1.03
CA ARG A 84 0.14 -2.81 1.70
C ARG A 84 0.85 -2.88 3.05
N LEU A 85 2.04 -2.29 3.16
CA LEU A 85 2.73 -2.18 4.45
C LEU A 85 1.94 -1.32 5.44
N LEU A 86 1.47 -0.14 4.99
CA LEU A 86 0.73 0.81 5.82
C LEU A 86 -0.68 0.32 6.20
N GLU A 87 -1.29 -0.57 5.41
CA GLU A 87 -2.53 -1.28 5.77
C GLU A 87 -2.35 -2.17 7.00
N ILE A 88 -1.15 -2.71 7.20
CA ILE A 88 -0.82 -3.58 8.33
C ILE A 88 -0.37 -2.76 9.54
N LYS A 89 0.48 -1.75 9.33
CA LYS A 89 1.00 -0.88 10.40
C LYS A 89 1.40 0.51 9.92
N SER A 90 1.03 1.53 10.70
CA SER A 90 1.57 2.88 10.56
C SER A 90 3.05 2.89 10.95
N CYS A 91 3.91 3.56 10.17
CA CYS A 91 5.35 3.54 10.40
C CYS A 91 6.09 4.75 9.82
N SER A 92 7.37 4.92 10.20
CA SER A 92 8.23 6.00 9.72
C SER A 92 8.84 5.70 8.35
N LEU A 93 9.39 6.70 7.66
CA LEU A 93 10.14 6.50 6.40
C LEU A 93 11.28 5.49 6.55
N GLU A 94 12.05 5.61 7.64
CA GLU A 94 13.15 4.68 7.97
C GLU A 94 12.63 3.23 8.07
N THR A 95 11.49 3.04 8.73
CA THR A 95 10.88 1.72 8.85
C THR A 95 10.40 1.19 7.49
N ILE A 96 9.73 2.03 6.68
CA ILE A 96 9.30 1.64 5.33
C ILE A 96 10.49 1.24 4.46
N SER A 97 11.58 2.00 4.53
CA SER A 97 12.85 1.73 3.84
C SER A 97 13.45 0.39 4.26
N ASP A 98 13.55 0.11 5.56
CA ASP A 98 14.06 -1.16 6.10
C ASP A 98 13.18 -2.36 5.72
N PHE A 99 11.85 -2.20 5.78
CA PHE A 99 10.91 -3.26 5.38
C PHE A 99 11.02 -3.58 3.90
N LEU A 100 11.03 -2.57 3.03
CA LEU A 100 11.00 -2.77 1.59
C LEU A 100 12.38 -2.99 0.98
N LYS A 101 13.47 -2.78 1.75
CA LYS A 101 14.87 -2.79 1.30
C LYS A 101 15.09 -1.81 0.14
N ILE A 102 14.52 -0.61 0.25
CA ILE A 102 14.60 0.45 -0.76
C ILE A 102 15.06 1.72 -0.07
N SER A 103 15.98 2.47 -0.68
CA SER A 103 16.53 3.70 -0.14
C SER A 103 15.45 4.69 0.32
N GLU A 104 15.66 5.31 1.48
CA GLU A 104 14.74 6.31 2.05
C GLU A 104 14.40 7.46 1.10
N THR A 105 15.33 7.89 0.24
CA THR A 105 15.09 8.94 -0.75
C THR A 105 13.96 8.56 -1.71
N LYS A 106 14.06 7.37 -2.32
CA LYS A 106 13.04 6.82 -3.21
C LYS A 106 11.72 6.54 -2.50
N ILE A 107 11.76 6.05 -1.25
CA ILE A 107 10.55 5.90 -0.43
C ILE A 107 9.89 7.25 -0.19
N SER A 108 10.68 8.28 0.17
CA SER A 108 10.18 9.62 0.46
C SER A 108 9.48 10.23 -0.75
N GLU A 109 10.03 10.10 -1.94
CA GLU A 109 9.40 10.59 -3.18
C GLU A 109 8.04 9.93 -3.41
N GLU A 110 7.95 8.61 -3.29
CA GLU A 110 6.71 7.87 -3.52
C GLU A 110 5.66 8.09 -2.44
N VAL A 111 6.07 8.15 -1.18
CA VAL A 111 5.18 8.47 -0.07
C VAL A 111 4.58 9.88 -0.22
N GLU A 112 5.36 10.86 -0.68
CA GLU A 112 4.84 12.21 -0.95
C GLU A 112 3.83 12.22 -2.11
N LYS A 113 4.03 11.40 -3.16
CA LYS A 113 3.01 11.22 -4.23
C LYS A 113 1.73 10.62 -3.65
N LEU A 114 1.83 9.54 -2.88
CA LEU A 114 0.69 8.92 -2.19
C LEU A 114 -0.05 9.91 -1.28
N ARG A 115 0.68 10.76 -0.55
CA ARG A 115 0.12 11.79 0.33
C ARG A 115 -0.63 12.87 -0.46
N LYS A 116 -0.06 13.38 -1.56
CA LYS A 116 -0.72 14.34 -2.46
C LYS A 116 -2.02 13.78 -3.03
N ASN A 117 -2.05 12.47 -3.29
CA ASN A 117 -3.23 11.76 -3.76
C ASN A 117 -4.21 11.36 -2.65
N GLN A 118 -3.97 11.74 -1.39
CA GLN A 118 -4.80 11.42 -0.23
C GLN A 118 -4.92 9.92 0.07
N PHE A 119 -3.95 9.11 -0.35
CA PHE A 119 -3.91 7.69 0.03
C PHE A 119 -3.22 7.45 1.37
N VAL A 120 -2.38 8.39 1.80
CA VAL A 120 -1.56 8.31 3.02
C VAL A 120 -1.62 9.66 3.74
N LEU A 121 -1.74 9.61 5.06
CA LEU A 121 -1.60 10.76 5.94
C LEU A 121 -0.22 10.73 6.61
N MET A 122 0.36 11.91 6.81
CA MET A 122 1.56 12.09 7.61
C MET A 122 1.19 12.82 8.90
N SER A 123 1.54 12.23 10.03
CA SER A 123 1.36 12.81 11.36
C SER A 123 2.70 12.90 12.09
N PRO A 124 3.00 14.03 12.76
CA PRO A 124 4.19 14.13 13.59
C PRO A 124 3.96 13.42 14.93
N LEU A 125 4.85 12.50 15.29
CA LEU A 125 4.86 11.82 16.58
C LEU A 125 6.07 12.26 17.40
N ARG A 126 5.85 12.66 18.65
CA ARG A 126 6.94 12.98 19.59
C ARG A 126 7.38 11.70 20.29
N GLN A 127 8.63 11.30 20.09
CA GLN A 127 9.24 10.15 20.74
C GLN A 127 10.64 10.53 21.22
N GLU A 128 10.93 10.29 22.51
CA GLU A 128 12.27 10.49 23.11
C GLU A 128 12.89 11.86 22.76
N SER A 129 12.08 12.92 22.87
CA SER A 129 12.47 14.32 22.58
C SER A 129 12.74 14.66 21.10
N LYS A 130 12.47 13.74 20.17
CA LYS A 130 12.51 13.98 18.72
C LYS A 130 11.10 13.95 18.12
N ILE A 131 10.91 14.66 17.01
CA ILE A 131 9.70 14.59 16.20
C ILE A 131 9.97 13.65 15.02
N ILE A 132 9.23 12.55 14.95
CA ILE A 132 9.31 11.55 13.89
C ILE A 132 8.05 11.68 13.04
N LYS A 133 8.21 11.69 11.72
CA LYS A 133 7.06 11.62 10.79
C LYS A 133 6.57 10.19 10.71
N MET A 134 5.31 9.98 11.09
CA MET A 134 4.61 8.72 10.97
C MET A 134 3.66 8.79 9.80
N TYR A 135 3.56 7.70 9.05
CA TYR A 135 2.69 7.58 7.90
C TYR A 135 1.63 6.52 8.19
N GLU A 136 0.39 6.83 7.84
CA GLU A 136 -0.76 5.94 8.00
C GLU A 136 -1.57 5.92 6.71
N ILE A 137 -2.13 4.76 6.38
CA ILE A 137 -2.99 4.63 5.21
C ILE A 137 -4.35 5.30 5.48
N LEU A 138 -4.88 5.99 4.49
CA LEU A 138 -6.23 6.55 4.50
C LEU A 138 -7.23 5.58 3.84
N PRO A 139 -8.55 5.73 4.09
CA PRO A 139 -9.58 4.89 3.49
C PRO A 139 -9.46 4.77 1.95
N GLU A 140 -9.14 5.86 1.28
CA GLU A 140 -8.94 5.93 -0.18
C GLU A 140 -7.77 5.03 -0.62
N GLY A 141 -6.71 4.95 0.18
CA GLY A 141 -5.58 4.04 -0.06
C GLY A 141 -6.00 2.57 0.08
N ILE A 142 -6.83 2.26 1.08
CA ILE A 142 -7.36 0.90 1.28
C ILE A 142 -8.26 0.49 0.12
N GLU A 143 -9.14 1.39 -0.33
CA GLU A 143 -9.98 1.15 -1.51
C GLU A 143 -9.14 0.93 -2.76
N LYS A 144 -8.07 1.70 -2.94
CA LYS A 144 -7.13 1.52 -4.07
C LYS A 144 -6.48 0.14 -4.06
N ILE A 145 -6.06 -0.38 -2.90
CA ILE A 145 -5.53 -1.75 -2.81
C ILE A 145 -6.60 -2.76 -3.25
N LYS A 146 -7.83 -2.64 -2.73
CA LYS A 146 -8.93 -3.56 -3.07
C LYS A 146 -9.28 -3.53 -4.56
N GLU A 147 -9.25 -2.35 -5.16
CA GLU A 147 -9.42 -2.18 -6.61
C GLU A 147 -8.35 -2.96 -7.36
N ILE A 148 -7.06 -2.72 -7.05
CA ILE A 148 -5.93 -3.40 -7.70
C ILE A 148 -5.99 -4.92 -7.53
N GLU A 149 -6.42 -5.41 -6.36
CA GLU A 149 -6.61 -6.85 -6.14
C GLU A 149 -7.73 -7.45 -7.01
N LYS A 150 -8.77 -6.67 -7.33
CA LYS A 150 -9.93 -7.13 -8.09
C LYS A 150 -9.75 -7.00 -9.61
N SER A 151 -9.23 -5.86 -10.07
CA SER A 151 -9.13 -5.51 -11.50
C SER A 151 -7.70 -5.56 -12.05
N GLY A 152 -6.70 -5.82 -11.20
CA GLY A 152 -5.29 -5.73 -11.58
C GLY A 152 -4.77 -4.30 -11.60
N LEU A 153 -3.46 -4.15 -11.84
CA LEU A 153 -2.81 -2.85 -11.99
C LEU A 153 -3.10 -2.27 -13.37
N GLN A 154 -3.74 -1.10 -13.40
CA GLN A 154 -3.95 -0.31 -14.62
C GLN A 154 -2.85 0.76 -14.76
N GLU A 155 -2.53 1.13 -16.00
CA GLU A 155 -1.70 2.30 -16.31
C GLU A 155 -2.30 3.55 -15.66
N ASN A 156 -1.46 4.40 -15.05
CA ASN A 156 -1.84 5.63 -14.33
C ASN A 156 -2.73 5.42 -13.08
N SER A 157 -2.78 4.20 -12.53
CA SER A 157 -3.61 3.87 -11.36
C SER A 157 -3.39 4.73 -10.11
N PHE A 158 -2.26 5.42 -10.00
CA PHE A 158 -1.91 6.28 -8.87
C PHE A 158 -1.88 7.78 -9.22
N GLU A 159 -2.19 8.18 -10.45
CA GLU A 159 -2.25 9.58 -10.82
C GLU A 159 -3.66 10.11 -10.57
N LYS A 160 -3.80 11.18 -9.77
CA LYS A 160 -5.03 11.96 -9.79
C LYS A 160 -5.08 12.68 -11.13
N LYS A 161 -6.14 12.43 -11.91
CA LYS A 161 -6.43 13.27 -13.07
C LYS A 161 -6.48 14.71 -12.61
N SER A 162 -5.67 15.56 -13.23
CA SER A 162 -5.66 16.99 -12.92
C SER A 162 -7.05 17.59 -13.16
N LYS A 163 -7.35 18.74 -12.53
CA LYS A 163 -8.60 19.47 -12.85
C LYS A 163 -8.72 19.73 -14.35
N ASP A 164 -7.60 20.04 -14.99
CA ASP A 164 -7.52 20.28 -16.42
C ASP A 164 -7.85 19.01 -17.22
N GLU A 165 -7.29 17.85 -16.86
CA GLU A 165 -7.66 16.56 -17.48
C GLU A 165 -9.14 16.19 -17.25
N ILE A 166 -9.70 16.51 -16.08
CA ILE A 166 -11.13 16.31 -15.80
C ILE A 166 -11.96 17.23 -16.70
N PHE A 167 -11.53 18.46 -16.90
CA PHE A 167 -12.20 19.41 -17.80
C PHE A 167 -12.10 18.98 -19.26
N ASP A 168 -10.96 18.48 -19.70
CA ASP A 168 -10.76 17.94 -21.05
C ASP A 168 -11.70 16.74 -21.30
N LEU A 169 -11.83 15.84 -20.32
CA LEU A 169 -12.78 14.72 -20.42
C LEU A 169 -14.24 15.17 -20.43
N VAL A 170 -14.59 16.18 -19.64
CA VAL A 170 -15.94 16.77 -19.66
C VAL A 170 -16.22 17.40 -21.02
N ASP A 171 -15.25 18.10 -21.60
CA ASP A 171 -15.38 18.72 -22.92
C ASP A 171 -15.48 17.69 -24.03
N GLU A 172 -14.73 16.59 -23.95
CA GLU A 172 -14.83 15.46 -24.86
C GLU A 172 -16.24 14.86 -24.82
N VAL A 173 -16.79 14.61 -23.63
CA VAL A 173 -18.15 14.08 -23.46
C VAL A 173 -19.19 15.08 -23.98
N ILE A 174 -19.03 16.37 -23.72
CA ILE A 174 -19.93 17.42 -24.26
C ILE A 174 -19.92 17.39 -25.79
N ASN A 175 -18.76 17.24 -26.43
CA ASN A 175 -18.66 17.19 -27.88
C ASN A 175 -19.32 15.93 -28.45
N GLN A 176 -19.10 14.75 -27.85
CA GLN A 176 -19.78 13.51 -28.25
C GLN A 176 -21.31 13.62 -28.12
N ILE A 177 -21.81 14.26 -27.06
CA ILE A 177 -23.25 14.47 -26.85
C ILE A 177 -23.81 15.45 -27.90
N LYS A 178 -23.08 16.52 -28.24
CA LYS A 178 -23.50 17.50 -29.26
C LYS A 178 -23.66 16.85 -30.64
N GLU A 179 -22.77 15.93 -30.98
CA GLU A 179 -22.79 15.14 -32.22
C GLU A 179 -23.91 14.09 -32.25
N SER A 180 -24.47 13.73 -31.10
CA SER A 180 -25.58 12.77 -31.02
C SER A 180 -26.91 13.36 -31.52
N SER A 181 -27.78 12.48 -32.00
CA SER A 181 -29.18 12.80 -32.38
C SER A 181 -30.15 12.77 -31.19
N ASP A 182 -29.66 12.72 -29.95
CA ASP A 182 -30.49 12.64 -28.75
C ASP A 182 -31.27 13.94 -28.50
N ILE A 183 -32.57 13.82 -28.22
CA ILE A 183 -33.49 14.94 -27.97
C ILE A 183 -33.16 15.62 -26.63
N HIS A 184 -32.50 14.92 -25.71
CA HIS A 184 -32.13 15.43 -24.40
C HIS A 184 -30.71 16.01 -24.33
N LYS A 185 -30.01 16.10 -25.45
CA LYS A 185 -28.60 16.52 -25.49
C LYS A 185 -28.34 17.90 -24.86
N GLU A 186 -29.21 18.88 -25.09
CA GLU A 186 -29.06 20.22 -24.48
C GLU A 186 -29.14 20.17 -22.94
N LYS A 187 -30.05 19.34 -22.41
CA LYS A 187 -30.20 19.15 -20.96
C LYS A 187 -29.00 18.43 -20.36
N MET A 188 -28.40 17.48 -21.08
CA MET A 188 -27.19 16.78 -20.65
C MET A 188 -25.96 17.72 -20.66
N VAL A 189 -25.78 18.50 -21.72
CA VAL A 189 -24.68 19.49 -21.82
C VAL A 189 -24.79 20.53 -20.70
N SER A 190 -25.99 21.07 -20.45
CA SER A 190 -26.20 22.05 -19.38
C SER A 190 -25.86 21.50 -17.99
N LYS A 191 -26.15 20.23 -17.71
CA LYS A 191 -25.76 19.57 -16.45
C LYS A 191 -24.24 19.39 -16.33
N LEU A 192 -23.55 19.05 -17.41
CA LEU A 192 -22.09 18.89 -17.43
C LEU A 192 -21.39 20.24 -17.25
N GLU A 193 -21.90 21.31 -17.86
CA GLU A 193 -21.47 22.70 -17.65
C GLU A 193 -21.65 23.14 -16.18
N GLU A 194 -22.78 22.81 -15.56
CA GLU A 194 -22.99 23.06 -14.12
C GLU A 194 -21.98 22.31 -13.24
N ILE A 195 -21.67 21.06 -13.58
CA ILE A 195 -20.65 20.28 -12.87
C ILE A 195 -19.28 20.95 -13.02
N LYS A 196 -18.93 21.41 -14.23
CA LYS A 196 -17.68 22.13 -14.52
C LYS A 196 -17.59 23.44 -13.70
N ALA A 197 -18.67 24.21 -13.65
CA ALA A 197 -18.75 25.44 -12.87
C ALA A 197 -18.60 25.20 -11.36
N LYS A 198 -19.24 24.16 -10.83
CA LYS A 198 -19.08 23.77 -9.42
C LYS A 198 -17.65 23.32 -9.12
N LEU A 199 -17.02 22.54 -9.99
CA LEU A 199 -15.62 22.14 -9.85
C LEU A 199 -14.65 23.33 -9.91
N ASN A 200 -14.99 24.42 -10.60
CA ASN A 200 -14.22 25.66 -10.59
C ASN A 200 -14.35 26.48 -9.29
N SER A 201 -15.43 26.28 -8.52
CA SER A 201 -15.69 27.03 -7.28
C SER A 201 -15.04 26.46 -5.99
N PHE A 202 -14.31 25.34 -6.11
CA PHE A 202 -13.52 24.70 -5.03
C PHE A 202 -12.03 24.83 -5.29
#